data_AF-A0A937BSU3-F1
#
_entry.id   AF-A0A937BSU3-F1
#
_cell.length_a   1.000
_cell.length_b   1.000
_cell.length_c   1.000
_cell.angle_alpha   90.00
_cell.angle_beta   90.00
_cell.angle_gamma   90.00
#
_symmetry.space_group_name_H-M   'P 1'
#
loop_
_entity.id
_entity.type
_entity.pdbx_description
1 polymer ?
#
loop_
_entity_poly.entity_id
_entity_poly.type
_entity_poly.pdbx_seq_one_letter_code
_entity_poly.pdbx_strand_id
1 'polypeptide(L)'
;MKTMHLTEEMLQLVAIEGIEKHPSAKEHLRECPSCEAQVKMISQMIESVESLPAATFQFNLTDIVMESLPERSTETQAKKRAISGNLVVILVFISALILCYLFRKQLLYISKIPNEITLFLITISGLVLLFLLIADMVREYDKKIEKLRHL
;
A
#
# COMPACT_ATOMS: atom_id res chain seq x y z
N MET A 1 -32.73 -12.67 36.75
CA MET A 1 -31.63 -11.74 37.07
C MET A 1 -30.34 -12.34 36.54
N LYS A 2 -29.80 -11.84 35.42
CA LYS A 2 -28.44 -12.18 34.98
C LYS A 2 -27.48 -11.44 35.91
N THR A 3 -26.62 -12.18 36.62
CA THR A 3 -25.67 -11.66 37.61
C THR A 3 -24.39 -11.07 36.98
N MET A 4 -24.29 -11.06 35.66
CA MET A 4 -23.09 -10.64 34.93
C MET A 4 -23.41 -9.34 34.19
N HIS A 5 -22.90 -8.21 34.69
CA HIS A 5 -23.05 -6.89 34.07
C HIS A 5 -21.99 -6.65 32.99
N LEU A 6 -22.21 -5.67 32.12
CA LEU A 6 -21.15 -5.16 31.24
C LEU A 6 -20.01 -4.60 32.08
N THR A 7 -18.79 -4.70 31.56
CA THR A 7 -17.65 -3.99 32.14
C THR A 7 -17.78 -2.49 31.88
N GLU A 8 -17.15 -1.69 32.74
CA GLU A 8 -17.18 -0.23 32.64
C GLU A 8 -16.64 0.26 31.30
N GLU A 9 -15.59 -0.37 30.78
CA GLU A 9 -15.01 -0.02 29.48
C GLU A 9 -16.02 -0.21 28.34
N MET A 10 -16.82 -1.28 28.42
CA MET A 10 -17.84 -1.55 27.41
C MET A 10 -19.02 -0.57 27.51
N LEU A 11 -19.39 -0.15 28.72
CA LEU A 11 -20.43 0.87 28.93
C LEU A 11 -20.00 2.23 28.34
N GLN A 12 -18.75 2.63 28.56
CA GLN A 12 -18.19 3.87 28.01
C GLN A 12 -18.07 3.81 26.48
N LEU A 13 -17.60 2.69 25.94
CA LEU A 13 -17.48 2.49 24.49
C LEU A 13 -18.84 2.60 23.80
N VAL A 14 -19.88 1.99 24.38
CA VAL A 14 -21.25 2.07 23.89
C VAL A 14 -21.82 3.49 23.97
N ALA A 15 -21.51 4.24 25.04
CA ALA A 15 -21.93 5.62 25.19
C ALA A 15 -21.25 6.57 24.17
N ILE A 16 -19.98 6.34 23.82
CA ILE A 16 -19.22 7.16 22.87
C ILE A 16 -19.56 6.81 21.41
N GLU A 17 -19.54 5.53 21.06
CA GLU A 17 -19.65 5.09 19.66
C GLU A 17 -21.09 4.86 19.20
N GLY A 18 -22.01 4.71 20.15
CA GLY A 18 -23.42 4.39 19.94
C GLY A 18 -23.75 2.90 20.03
N ILE A 19 -24.94 2.58 20.54
CA ILE A 19 -25.44 1.22 20.78
C ILE A 19 -25.51 0.37 19.50
N GLU A 20 -25.71 0.99 18.32
CA GLU A 20 -25.85 0.27 17.04
C GLU A 20 -24.58 -0.46 16.58
N LYS A 21 -23.40 -0.02 17.04
CA LYS A 21 -22.12 -0.66 16.67
C LYS A 21 -21.79 -1.89 17.52
N HIS A 22 -22.54 -2.12 18.60
CA HIS A 22 -22.27 -3.15 19.60
C HIS A 22 -23.50 -4.04 19.83
N PRO A 23 -23.80 -4.99 18.90
CA PRO A 23 -25.01 -5.80 18.96
C PRO A 23 -25.12 -6.66 20.24
N SER A 24 -23.98 -7.14 20.76
CA SER A 24 -23.91 -7.89 22.03
C SER A 24 -24.29 -7.03 23.24
N ALA A 25 -23.94 -5.74 23.24
CA ALA A 25 -24.33 -4.80 24.28
C ALA A 25 -25.81 -4.41 24.15
N LYS A 26 -26.32 -4.27 22.93
CA LYS A 26 -27.73 -3.94 22.64
C LYS A 26 -28.70 -4.97 23.22
N GLU A 27 -28.39 -6.26 23.09
CA GLU A 27 -29.20 -7.33 23.69
C GLU A 27 -29.15 -7.29 25.22
N HIS A 28 -27.96 -7.07 25.81
CA HIS A 28 -27.82 -7.00 27.25
C HIS A 28 -28.57 -5.80 27.86
N LEU A 29 -28.50 -4.62 27.24
CA LEU A 29 -29.15 -3.41 27.73
C LEU A 29 -30.68 -3.53 27.77
N ARG A 30 -31.28 -4.33 26.87
CA ARG A 30 -32.72 -4.65 26.91
C ARG A 30 -33.11 -5.52 28.11
N GLU A 31 -32.18 -6.32 28.61
CA GLU A 31 -32.40 -7.27 29.70
C GLU A 31 -31.89 -6.76 31.06
N CYS A 32 -31.07 -5.71 31.07
CA CYS A 32 -30.43 -5.16 32.27
C CYS A 32 -30.65 -3.64 32.42
N PRO A 33 -31.68 -3.21 33.19
CA PRO A 33 -31.97 -1.79 33.38
C PRO A 33 -30.87 -1.04 34.14
N SER A 34 -30.05 -1.75 34.93
CA SER A 34 -28.90 -1.14 35.63
C SER A 34 -27.83 -0.67 34.66
N CYS A 35 -27.50 -1.50 33.65
CA CYS A 35 -26.52 -1.13 32.62
C CYS A 35 -27.07 -0.04 31.70
N GLU A 36 -28.37 -0.05 31.39
CA GLU A 36 -29.04 1.02 30.63
C GLU A 36 -28.95 2.37 31.35
N ALA A 37 -29.21 2.40 32.66
CA ALA A 37 -29.09 3.62 33.46
C ALA A 37 -27.66 4.18 33.47
N GLN A 38 -26.64 3.31 33.53
CA GLN A 38 -25.23 3.72 33.49
C GLN A 38 -24.83 4.29 32.13
N VAL A 39 -25.17 3.63 31.02
CA VAL A 39 -24.92 4.17 29.66
C VAL A 39 -25.58 5.54 29.49
N LYS A 40 -26.83 5.70 29.97
CA LYS A 40 -27.55 6.97 29.92
C LYS A 40 -26.84 8.07 30.71
N MET A 41 -26.36 7.77 31.92
CA MET A 41 -25.59 8.73 32.73
C MET A 41 -24.30 9.17 32.01
N ILE A 42 -23.55 8.22 31.43
CA ILE A 42 -22.32 8.52 30.69
C ILE A 42 -22.64 9.38 29.46
N SER A 43 -23.70 9.05 28.71
CA SER A 43 -24.11 9.83 27.53
C SER A 43 -24.48 11.28 27.88
N GLN A 44 -25.14 11.50 29.02
CA GLN A 44 -25.46 12.85 29.50
C GLN A 44 -24.21 13.64 29.89
N MET A 45 -23.21 12.99 30.48
CA MET A 45 -21.92 13.63 30.74
C MET A 45 -21.23 14.05 29.44
N ILE A 46 -21.19 13.17 28.43
CA ILE A 46 -20.59 13.50 27.13
C ILE A 46 -21.31 14.68 26.48
N GLU A 47 -22.64 14.67 26.45
CA GLU A 47 -23.45 15.76 25.89
C GLU A 47 -23.20 17.07 26.63
N SER A 48 -23.05 17.03 27.96
CA SER A 48 -22.68 18.22 28.73
C SER A 48 -21.30 18.76 28.35
N VAL A 49 -20.34 17.87 28.03
CA VAL A 49 -18.99 18.27 27.59
C VAL A 49 -19.02 18.85 26.17
N GLU A 50 -19.79 18.26 25.26
CA GLU A 50 -19.97 18.76 23.89
C GLU A 50 -20.72 20.11 23.85
N SER A 51 -21.57 20.37 24.85
CA SER A 51 -22.28 21.65 24.97
C SER A 51 -21.38 22.82 25.38
N LEU A 52 -20.14 22.57 25.81
CA LEU A 52 -19.19 23.65 26.07
C LEU A 52 -18.85 24.37 24.75
N PRO A 53 -18.64 25.69 24.80
CA PRO A 53 -18.19 26.42 23.62
C PRO A 53 -16.90 25.80 23.10
N ALA A 54 -16.86 25.54 21.79
CA ALA A 54 -15.69 24.99 21.13
C ALA A 54 -14.45 25.81 21.53
N ALA A 55 -13.41 25.12 21.98
CA ALA A 55 -12.18 25.77 22.38
C ALA A 55 -11.62 26.57 21.20
N THR A 56 -11.65 27.91 21.31
CA THR A 56 -10.98 28.78 20.36
C THR A 56 -9.49 28.75 20.70
N PHE A 57 -8.75 27.87 20.03
CA PHE A 57 -7.31 27.85 20.16
C PHE A 57 -6.76 29.15 19.53
N GLN A 58 -5.97 29.90 20.29
CA GLN A 58 -5.34 31.15 19.80
C GLN A 58 -4.19 30.89 18.80
N PHE A 59 -3.96 29.62 18.46
CA PHE A 59 -2.92 29.16 17.55
C PHE A 59 -3.53 28.20 16.53
N ASN A 60 -2.99 28.21 15.32
CA ASN A 60 -3.45 27.34 14.24
C ASN A 60 -3.02 25.89 14.51
N LEU A 61 -3.90 25.13 15.16
CA LEU A 61 -3.71 23.69 15.39
C LEU A 61 -3.53 22.91 14.09
N THR A 62 -4.08 23.38 12.98
CA THR A 62 -3.98 22.69 11.69
C THR A 62 -2.53 22.65 11.23
N ASP A 63 -1.77 23.73 11.40
CA ASP A 63 -0.36 23.79 10.98
C ASP A 63 0.52 22.88 11.85
N ILE A 64 0.29 22.88 13.16
CA ILE A 64 1.08 22.08 14.12
C ILE A 64 0.78 20.57 13.98
N VAL A 65 -0.47 20.21 13.74
CA VAL A 65 -0.87 18.81 13.53
C VAL A 65 -0.40 18.30 12.18
N MET A 66 -0.40 19.13 11.14
CA MET A 66 0.13 18.77 9.82
C MET A 66 1.63 18.46 9.86
N GLU A 67 2.39 19.18 10.67
CA GLU A 67 3.83 18.91 10.87
C GLU A 67 4.10 17.65 11.72
N SER A 68 3.12 17.25 12.54
CA SER A 68 3.21 16.07 13.41
C SER A 68 2.64 14.79 12.79
N LEU A 69 2.03 14.86 11.61
CA LEU A 69 1.58 13.68 10.89
C LEU A 69 2.82 12.98 10.32
N PRO A 70 3.11 11.71 10.70
CA PRO A 70 4.19 10.97 10.07
C PRO A 70 3.91 10.95 8.57
N GLU A 71 4.84 11.49 7.77
CA GLU A 71 4.78 11.39 6.32
C GLU A 71 4.41 9.97 5.97
N ARG A 72 3.28 9.82 5.27
CA ARG A 72 2.74 8.52 4.87
C ARG A 72 3.81 7.86 4.02
N SER A 73 4.62 7.00 4.66
CA SER A 73 5.91 6.60 4.12
C SER A 73 5.70 5.79 2.84
N THR A 74 5.92 6.45 1.70
CA THR A 74 5.99 5.85 0.36
C THR A 74 7.13 4.83 0.26
N GLU A 75 7.95 4.71 1.31
CA GLU A 75 9.00 3.71 1.50
C GLU A 75 8.52 2.27 1.25
N THR A 76 7.26 1.95 1.57
CA THR A 76 6.72 0.59 1.35
C THR A 76 6.48 0.25 -0.12
N GLN A 77 6.13 1.23 -0.97
CA GLN A 77 6.02 1.02 -2.42
C GLN A 77 7.38 1.06 -3.11
N ALA A 78 8.27 1.98 -2.69
CA ALA A 78 9.63 2.06 -3.23
C ALA A 78 10.46 0.81 -2.92
N LYS A 79 10.40 0.28 -1.68
CA LYS A 79 11.04 -1.00 -1.32
C LYS A 79 10.45 -2.18 -2.08
N LYS A 80 9.12 -2.28 -2.22
CA LYS A 80 8.50 -3.40 -2.97
C LYS A 80 8.89 -3.38 -4.46
N ARG A 81 9.00 -2.20 -5.09
CA ARG A 81 9.40 -2.07 -6.50
C ARG A 81 10.90 -2.28 -6.73
N ALA A 82 11.74 -1.86 -5.78
CA ALA A 82 13.18 -2.14 -5.80
C ALA A 82 13.49 -3.63 -5.60
N ILE A 83 12.76 -4.31 -4.70
CA ILE A 83 12.91 -5.74 -4.46
C ILE A 83 12.43 -6.56 -5.68
N SER A 84 11.33 -6.17 -6.33
CA SER A 84 10.86 -6.87 -7.53
C SER A 84 11.79 -6.71 -8.73
N GLY A 85 12.40 -5.53 -8.91
CA GLY A 85 13.35 -5.28 -10.00
C GLY A 85 14.64 -6.09 -9.83
N ASN A 86 15.20 -6.12 -8.62
CA ASN A 86 16.45 -6.80 -8.35
C ASN A 86 16.32 -8.33 -8.49
N LEU A 87 15.17 -8.90 -8.12
CA LEU A 87 14.90 -10.33 -8.24
C LEU A 87 14.81 -10.77 -9.71
N VAL A 88 14.24 -9.95 -10.59
CA VAL A 88 14.20 -10.23 -12.04
C VAL A 88 15.59 -10.21 -12.64
N VAL A 89 16.44 -9.24 -12.28
CA VAL A 89 17.83 -9.16 -12.77
C VAL A 89 18.62 -10.40 -12.36
N ILE A 90 18.50 -10.84 -11.10
CA ILE A 90 19.15 -12.06 -10.60
C ILE A 90 18.68 -13.29 -11.38
N LEU A 91 17.37 -13.42 -11.62
CA LEU A 91 16.80 -14.54 -12.38
C LEU A 91 17.31 -14.57 -13.82
N VAL A 92 17.36 -13.41 -14.49
CA VAL A 92 17.91 -13.28 -15.85
C VAL A 92 19.39 -13.67 -15.85
N PHE A 93 20.18 -13.21 -14.87
CA PHE A 93 21.61 -13.53 -14.78
C PHE A 93 21.85 -15.03 -14.57
N ILE A 94 21.09 -15.67 -13.67
CA ILE A 94 21.15 -17.11 -13.43
C ILE A 94 20.76 -17.88 -14.70
N SER A 95 19.70 -17.47 -15.39
CA SER A 95 19.28 -18.11 -16.63
C SER A 95 20.35 -18.02 -17.73
N ALA A 96 21.00 -16.86 -17.86
CA ALA A 96 22.09 -16.63 -18.80
C ALA A 96 23.32 -17.49 -18.46
N LEU A 97 23.67 -17.62 -17.18
CA LEU A 97 24.75 -18.49 -16.72
C LEU A 97 24.47 -19.98 -17.00
N ILE A 98 23.24 -20.44 -16.76
CA ILE A 98 22.81 -21.82 -17.05
C ILE A 98 22.87 -22.09 -18.56
N LEU A 99 22.37 -21.15 -19.38
CA LEU A 99 22.45 -21.25 -20.84
C LEU A 99 23.92 -21.28 -21.30
N CYS A 100 24.78 -20.40 -20.80
CA CYS A 100 26.22 -20.43 -21.11
C CYS A 100 26.88 -21.75 -20.71
N TYR A 101 26.49 -22.35 -19.58
CA TYR A 101 27.02 -23.64 -19.14
C TYR A 101 26.58 -24.79 -20.05
N LEU A 102 25.27 -24.89 -20.34
CA LEU A 102 24.71 -25.93 -21.19
C LEU A 102 25.24 -25.85 -22.64
N PHE A 103 25.34 -24.63 -23.17
CA PHE A 103 25.80 -24.38 -24.53
C PHE A 103 27.32 -24.19 -24.64
N ARG A 104 28.11 -24.45 -23.58
CA ARG A 104 29.57 -24.24 -23.57
C ARG A 104 30.30 -24.90 -24.75
N LYS A 105 29.89 -26.12 -25.13
CA LYS A 105 30.49 -26.84 -26.27
C LYS A 105 30.09 -26.23 -27.63
N GLN A 106 28.86 -25.73 -27.77
CA GLN A 106 28.39 -25.05 -28.97
C GLN A 106 28.94 -23.61 -29.07
N LEU A 107 29.14 -22.90 -27.96
CA LEU A 107 29.83 -21.60 -27.92
C LEU A 107 31.28 -21.71 -28.41
N LEU A 108 32.01 -22.76 -28.00
CA LEU A 108 33.36 -23.04 -28.50
C LEU A 108 33.38 -23.42 -29.99
N TYR A 109 32.29 -24.00 -30.50
CA TYR A 109 32.12 -24.28 -31.93
C TYR A 109 31.79 -23.01 -32.72
N ILE A 110 30.98 -22.10 -32.16
CA ILE A 110 30.68 -20.77 -32.72
C ILE A 110 31.96 -19.91 -32.78
N SER A 111 32.88 -20.04 -31.82
CA SER A 111 34.20 -19.39 -31.90
C SER A 111 35.06 -19.85 -33.09
N LYS A 112 34.73 -20.96 -33.74
CA LYS A 112 35.40 -21.44 -34.97
C LYS A 112 34.63 -21.06 -36.24
N ILE A 113 33.45 -20.46 -36.12
CA ILE A 113 32.69 -19.93 -37.26
C ILE A 113 33.40 -18.67 -37.74
N PRO A 114 33.53 -18.46 -39.06
CA PRO A 114 34.13 -17.25 -39.62
C PRO A 114 33.47 -15.98 -39.05
N ASN A 115 34.31 -15.02 -38.67
CA ASN A 115 33.96 -13.80 -37.93
C ASN A 115 32.79 -13.00 -38.55
N GLU A 116 32.63 -13.06 -39.87
CA GLU A 116 31.57 -12.41 -40.66
C GLU A 116 30.15 -12.80 -40.20
N ILE A 117 29.90 -14.10 -39.99
CA ILE A 117 28.55 -14.60 -39.65
C ILE A 117 28.19 -14.21 -38.22
N THR A 118 29.15 -14.27 -37.31
CA THR A 118 28.96 -13.87 -35.90
C THR A 118 28.66 -12.38 -35.79
N LEU A 119 29.37 -11.54 -36.56
CA LEU A 119 29.17 -10.10 -36.58
C LEU A 119 27.79 -9.73 -37.15
N PHE A 120 27.34 -10.44 -38.19
CA PHE A 120 25.98 -10.30 -38.75
C PHE A 120 24.88 -10.68 -37.74
N LEU A 121 25.08 -11.76 -36.98
CA LEU A 121 24.11 -12.22 -35.98
C LEU A 121 23.99 -11.25 -34.79
N ILE A 122 25.13 -10.71 -34.33
CA ILE A 122 25.18 -9.70 -33.27
C ILE A 122 24.53 -8.40 -33.74
N THR A 123 24.82 -7.96 -34.97
CA THR A 123 24.23 -6.73 -35.51
C THR A 123 22.72 -6.85 -35.69
N ILE A 124 22.20 -7.96 -36.24
CA ILE A 124 20.75 -8.18 -36.36
C ILE A 124 20.07 -8.20 -35.01
N SER A 125 20.59 -8.99 -34.06
CA SER A 125 20.00 -9.07 -32.72
C SER A 125 20.02 -7.72 -32.00
N GLY A 126 21.13 -6.97 -32.11
CA GLY A 126 21.24 -5.61 -31.59
C GLY A 126 20.23 -4.66 -32.21
N LEU A 127 20.04 -4.73 -33.53
CA LEU A 127 19.11 -3.86 -34.26
C LEU A 127 17.64 -4.14 -33.89
N VAL A 128 17.28 -5.41 -33.70
CA VAL A 128 15.96 -5.82 -33.21
C VAL A 128 15.71 -5.32 -31.78
N LEU A 129 16.69 -5.48 -30.89
CA LEU A 129 16.56 -4.99 -29.51
C LEU A 129 16.43 -3.46 -29.46
N LEU A 130 17.22 -2.76 -30.26
CA LEU A 130 17.18 -1.30 -30.37
C LEU A 130 15.80 -0.84 -30.88
N PHE A 131 15.26 -1.52 -31.89
CA PHE A 131 13.91 -1.25 -32.40
C PHE A 131 12.83 -1.47 -31.33
N LEU A 132 12.91 -2.57 -30.57
CA LEU A 132 11.96 -2.85 -29.49
C LEU A 132 12.03 -1.81 -28.36
N LEU A 133 13.24 -1.37 -27.98
CA LEU A 133 13.45 -0.32 -26.99
C LEU A 133 12.83 1.01 -27.42
N ILE A 134 13.04 1.41 -28.68
CA ILE A 134 12.42 2.62 -29.24
C ILE A 134 10.90 2.49 -29.20
N ALA A 135 10.35 1.35 -29.65
CA ALA A 135 8.91 1.13 -29.68
C ALA A 135 8.28 1.20 -28.27
N ASP A 136 8.96 0.64 -27.26
CA ASP A 136 8.50 0.69 -25.87
C ASP A 136 8.56 2.12 -25.31
N MET A 137 9.65 2.85 -25.58
CA MET A 137 9.77 4.26 -25.21
C MET A 137 8.67 5.13 -25.82
N VAL A 138 8.36 4.95 -27.10
CA VAL A 138 7.29 5.68 -27.79
C VAL A 138 5.93 5.38 -27.14
N ARG A 139 5.64 4.10 -26.87
CA ARG A 139 4.41 3.70 -26.16
C ARG A 139 4.29 4.32 -24.78
N GLU A 140 5.39 4.42 -24.05
CA GLU A 140 5.39 5.08 -22.74
C GLU A 140 5.17 6.59 -22.86
N TYR A 141 5.73 7.21 -23.91
CA TYR A 141 5.55 8.63 -24.19
C TYR A 141 4.09 8.97 -24.55
N ASP A 142 3.45 8.16 -25.39
CA ASP A 142 2.03 8.31 -25.74
C ASP A 142 1.12 8.27 -24.51
N LYS A 143 1.38 7.32 -23.59
CA LYS A 143 0.66 7.22 -22.32
C LYS A 143 0.84 8.45 -21.43
N LYS A 144 2.01 9.12 -21.49
CA LYS A 144 2.26 10.36 -20.72
C LYS A 144 1.52 11.55 -21.35
N ILE A 145 1.49 11.64 -22.68
CA ILE A 145 0.74 12.69 -23.39
C ILE A 145 -0.77 12.55 -23.12
N GLU A 146 -1.31 11.34 -23.15
CA GLU A 146 -2.73 11.08 -22.89
C GLU A 146 -3.15 11.55 -21.48
N LYS A 147 -2.30 11.31 -20.47
CA LYS A 147 -2.55 11.79 -19.10
C LYS A 147 -2.52 13.32 -18.98
N LEU A 148 -1.69 13.99 -19.78
CA LEU A 148 -1.59 15.46 -19.79
C LEU A 148 -2.74 16.13 -20.56
N ARG A 149 -3.42 15.41 -21.44
CA ARG A 149 -4.59 15.92 -22.19
C ARG A 149 -5.88 15.96 -21.34
N HIS A 150 -5.93 15.18 -20.27
CA HIS A 150 -7.09 15.08 -19.37
C HIS A 150 -7.01 15.97 -18.11
N LEU A 151 -5.99 16.82 -18.02
CA LEU A 151 -5.82 17.89 -17.02
C LEU A 151 -6.16 19.24 -17.67
#